data_AF-A0A2M7C5N3-F1
#
_entry.id   AF-A0A2M7C5N3-F1
#
_cell.length_a   1.000
_cell.length_b   1.000
_cell.length_c   1.000
_cell.angle_alpha   90.00
_cell.angle_beta   90.00
_cell.angle_gamma   90.00
#
_symmetry.space_group_name_H-M   'P 1'
#
loop_
_entity.id
_entity.type
_entity.pdbx_description
1 polymer ?
#
loop_
_entity_poly.entity_id
_entity_poly.type
_entity_poly.pdbx_seq_one_letter_code
_entity_poly.pdbx_strand_id
1 'polypeptide(L)'
;MKNKERIMAEEIITFTEDQKTKEFILKIFGKTVDAEGYIVEIDNPAQKVLTPDGEALLFEDFAGVQKGSELFIKSDLPSIFKVATRGQ
;
A
#
# COMPACT_ATOMS: atom_id res chain seq x y z
N MET A 1 -24.13 -6.49 13.89
CA MET A 1 -22.66 -6.31 13.98
C MET A 1 -21.88 -7.09 12.91
N LYS A 2 -22.28 -8.31 12.52
CA LYS A 2 -21.65 -9.08 11.41
C LYS A 2 -21.59 -8.40 10.03
N ASN A 3 -22.39 -7.35 9.80
CA ASN A 3 -22.47 -6.68 8.50
C ASN A 3 -21.40 -5.61 8.27
N LYS A 4 -20.74 -5.10 9.34
CA LYS A 4 -19.69 -4.07 9.22
C LYS A 4 -18.31 -4.67 8.94
N GLU A 5 -17.97 -5.79 9.58
CA GLU A 5 -16.70 -6.49 9.36
C GLU A 5 -16.57 -7.01 7.93
N ARG A 6 -17.69 -7.41 7.32
CA ARG A 6 -17.75 -7.85 5.92
C ARG A 6 -17.44 -6.73 4.93
N ILE A 7 -17.73 -5.47 5.28
CA ILE A 7 -17.52 -4.30 4.41
C ILE A 7 -16.04 -3.85 4.42
N MET A 8 -15.28 -4.11 5.50
CA MET A 8 -13.89 -3.64 5.63
C MET A 8 -12.87 -4.49 4.85
N ALA A 9 -13.15 -5.79 4.65
CA ALA A 9 -12.26 -6.69 3.90
C ALA A 9 -12.46 -6.63 2.37
N GLU A 10 -13.48 -5.91 1.89
CA GLU A 10 -13.92 -5.92 0.49
C GLU A 10 -13.18 -4.92 -0.42
N GLU A 11 -12.18 -4.19 0.10
CA GLU A 11 -11.59 -3.05 -0.62
C GLU A 11 -10.05 -3.06 -0.72
N ILE A 12 -9.36 -4.19 -0.58
CA ILE A 12 -7.90 -4.25 -0.79
C ILE A 12 -7.60 -5.11 -2.02
N ILE A 13 -6.88 -4.54 -2.99
CA ILE A 13 -6.34 -5.29 -4.11
C ILE A 13 -4.91 -5.69 -3.74
N THR A 14 -4.71 -6.99 -3.55
CA THR A 14 -3.38 -7.59 -3.43
C THR A 14 -2.98 -8.23 -4.75
N PHE A 15 -1.68 -8.36 -4.97
CA PHE A 15 -1.10 -8.98 -6.15
C PHE A 15 0.04 -9.89 -5.71
N THR A 16 0.31 -10.94 -6.49
CA THR A 16 1.43 -11.85 -6.28
C THR A 16 2.78 -11.10 -6.28
N GLU A 17 3.82 -11.67 -5.67
CA GLU A 17 5.18 -11.10 -5.57
C GLU A 17 5.92 -10.91 -6.92
N ASP A 18 5.21 -10.88 -8.05
CA ASP A 18 5.78 -10.51 -9.33
C ASP A 18 6.13 -9.00 -9.34
N GLN A 19 7.43 -8.73 -9.44
CA GLN A 19 7.99 -7.38 -9.50
C GLN A 19 7.38 -6.54 -10.63
N LYS A 20 7.11 -7.13 -11.80
CA LYS A 20 6.55 -6.38 -12.94
C LYS A 20 5.14 -5.89 -12.67
N THR A 21 4.33 -6.69 -11.98
CA THR A 21 2.99 -6.30 -11.55
C THR A 21 3.05 -5.16 -10.54
N LYS A 22 3.97 -5.21 -9.56
CA LYS A 22 4.16 -4.11 -8.59
C LYS A 22 4.52 -2.80 -9.31
N GLU A 23 5.52 -2.84 -10.20
CA GLU A 23 5.97 -1.68 -10.98
C GLU A 23 4.85 -1.12 -11.85
N PHE A 24 4.09 -1.99 -12.53
CA PHE A 24 2.95 -1.58 -13.34
C PHE A 24 1.87 -0.86 -12.51
N ILE A 25 1.55 -1.39 -11.34
CA ILE A 25 0.58 -0.78 -10.42
C ILE A 25 1.07 0.57 -9.92
N LEU A 26 2.33 0.68 -9.48
CA LEU A 26 2.90 1.96 -9.05
C LEU A 26 2.82 3.01 -10.15
N LYS A 27 3.13 2.63 -11.39
CA LYS A 27 3.06 3.53 -12.53
C LYS A 27 1.63 4.03 -12.80
N ILE A 28 0.61 3.18 -12.64
CA ILE A 28 -0.80 3.60 -12.75
C ILE A 28 -1.12 4.72 -11.74
N PHE A 29 -0.53 4.66 -10.54
CA PHE A 29 -0.71 5.65 -9.48
C PHE A 29 0.30 6.80 -9.49
N GLY A 30 1.07 6.96 -10.57
CA GLY A 30 2.07 8.04 -10.69
C GLY A 30 3.23 7.90 -9.70
N LYS A 31 3.54 6.67 -9.28
CA LYS A 31 4.63 6.38 -8.35
C LYS A 31 5.79 5.68 -9.06
N THR A 32 6.99 5.82 -8.50
CA THR A 32 8.22 5.14 -8.94
C THR A 32 9.04 4.70 -7.73
N VAL A 33 10.16 4.02 -7.96
CA VAL A 33 11.13 3.62 -6.93
C VAL A 33 12.38 4.49 -7.05
N ASP A 34 12.89 5.01 -5.93
CA ASP A 34 14.14 5.76 -5.87
C ASP A 34 15.38 4.85 -5.80
N ALA A 35 16.57 5.45 -5.74
CA ALA A 35 17.83 4.71 -5.68
C ALA A 35 18.04 3.95 -4.35
N GLU A 36 17.30 4.30 -3.30
CA GLU A 36 17.34 3.65 -1.99
C GLU A 36 16.28 2.54 -1.85
N GLY A 37 15.41 2.36 -2.85
CA GLY A 37 14.36 1.35 -2.85
C GLY A 37 13.01 1.82 -2.28
N TYR A 38 12.84 3.11 -1.98
CA TYR A 38 11.57 3.66 -1.51
C TYR A 38 10.64 4.01 -2.66
N ILE A 39 9.34 3.87 -2.42
CA ILE A 39 8.32 4.35 -3.34
C ILE A 39 8.18 5.86 -3.18
N VAL A 40 8.23 6.59 -4.29
CA VAL A 40 8.17 8.06 -4.36
C VAL A 40 7.20 8.53 -5.44
N GLU A 41 6.78 9.79 -5.37
CA GLU A 41 6.01 10.43 -6.45
C GLU A 41 6.88 10.62 -7.69
N ILE A 42 6.36 10.25 -8.88
CA ILE A 42 7.11 10.41 -10.13
C ILE A 42 7.43 11.87 -10.45
N ASP A 43 6.51 12.78 -10.11
CA ASP A 43 6.63 14.22 -10.34
C ASP A 43 7.40 14.94 -9.21
N ASN A 44 7.64 14.25 -8.09
CA ASN A 44 8.42 14.77 -6.96
C ASN A 44 9.20 13.65 -6.25
N PRO A 45 10.37 13.23 -6.78
CA PRO A 45 11.12 12.11 -6.22
C PRO A 45 11.61 12.30 -4.78
N ALA A 46 11.57 13.53 -4.24
CA ALA A 46 11.89 13.78 -2.84
C ALA A 46 10.73 13.41 -1.89
N GLN A 47 9.51 13.22 -2.42
CA GLN A 47 8.32 12.87 -1.65
C GLN A 47 8.14 11.35 -1.62
N LYS A 48 8.46 10.76 -0.47
CA LYS A 48 8.22 9.34 -0.19
C LYS A 48 6.75 9.08 0.05
N VAL A 49 6.25 7.98 -0.51
CA VAL A 49 4.94 7.45 -0.19
C VAL A 49 4.97 6.89 1.23
N LEU A 50 3.98 7.27 2.02
CA LEU A 50 3.88 6.89 3.42
C LEU A 50 2.79 5.83 3.61
N THR A 51 3.03 4.95 4.58
CA THR A 51 2.02 4.04 5.11
C THR A 51 0.96 4.81 5.90
N PRO A 52 -0.20 4.21 6.24
CA PRO A 52 -1.18 4.78 7.17
C PRO A 52 -0.62 5.22 8.54
N ASP A 53 0.59 4.78 8.87
CA ASP A 53 1.28 5.06 10.13
C ASP A 53 2.38 6.13 9.97
N GLY A 54 2.56 6.67 8.77
CA GLY A 54 3.50 7.76 8.48
C GLY A 54 4.92 7.29 8.15
N GLU A 55 5.13 5.99 7.95
CA GLU A 55 6.45 5.43 7.63
C GLU A 55 6.66 5.39 6.11
N ALA A 56 7.87 5.66 5.64
CA ALA A 56 8.18 5.51 4.22
C ALA A 56 8.07 4.05 3.78
N LEU A 57 7.42 3.80 2.63
CA LEU A 57 7.21 2.46 2.10
C LEU A 57 8.35 2.05 1.16
N LEU A 58 8.98 0.91 1.45
CA LEU A 58 9.92 0.23 0.55
C LEU A 58 9.16 -0.56 -0.53
N PHE A 59 9.76 -0.66 -1.71
CA PHE A 59 9.19 -1.43 -2.82
C PHE A 59 9.01 -2.92 -2.50
N GLU A 60 9.94 -3.51 -1.74
CA GLU A 60 9.85 -4.91 -1.31
C GLU A 60 8.63 -5.17 -0.40
N ASP A 61 8.32 -4.20 0.47
CA ASP A 61 7.21 -4.27 1.44
C ASP A 61 5.84 -3.94 0.85
N PHE A 62 5.78 -3.47 -0.41
CA PHE A 62 4.53 -3.11 -1.06
C PHE A 62 3.69 -4.33 -1.39
N ALA A 63 2.56 -4.49 -0.69
CA ALA A 63 1.69 -5.66 -0.79
C ALA A 63 0.37 -5.41 -1.55
N GLY A 64 -0.07 -4.16 -1.65
CA GLY A 64 -1.40 -3.86 -2.19
C GLY A 64 -1.78 -2.39 -2.09
N VAL A 65 -2.93 -2.08 -2.70
CA VAL A 65 -3.56 -0.77 -2.65
C VAL A 65 -4.98 -0.91 -2.10
N GLN A 66 -5.42 0.04 -1.29
CA GLN A 66 -6.82 0.12 -0.87
C GLN A 66 -7.66 0.85 -1.92
N LYS A 67 -8.85 0.33 -2.20
CA LYS A 67 -9.84 0.93 -3.10
C LYS A 67 -10.42 2.18 -2.44
N GLY A 68 -10.43 3.30 -3.18
CA GLY A 68 -11.03 4.55 -2.71
C GLY A 68 -10.11 5.50 -1.92
N SER A 69 -8.87 5.12 -1.62
CA SER A 69 -7.84 6.01 -1.07
C SER A 69 -6.45 5.52 -1.48
N GLU A 70 -5.50 6.42 -1.73
CA GLU A 70 -4.07 6.06 -1.95
C GLU A 70 -3.41 5.59 -0.63
N LEU A 71 -3.93 4.52 -0.02
CA LEU A 71 -3.41 3.95 1.21
C LEU A 71 -2.53 2.73 0.91
N PHE A 72 -1.27 2.81 1.34
CA PHE A 72 -0.25 1.81 1.09
C PHE A 72 0.10 1.04 2.38
N ILE A 73 0.03 -0.29 2.38
CA ILE A 73 0.16 -1.12 3.60
C ILE A 73 1.42 -2.00 3.51
N LYS A 74 2.20 -2.07 4.60
CA LYS A 74 3.36 -2.97 4.71
C LYS A 74 2.93 -4.44 4.83
N SER A 75 3.81 -5.35 4.40
CA SER A 75 3.58 -6.80 4.40
C SER A 75 3.67 -7.46 5.79
N ASP A 76 4.14 -6.75 6.81
CA ASP A 76 4.26 -7.31 8.16
C ASP A 76 2.89 -7.53 8.83
N LEU A 77 2.80 -8.59 9.64
CA LEU A 77 1.56 -8.96 10.32
C LEU A 77 0.97 -7.80 11.15
N PRO A 78 1.75 -7.04 11.96
CA PRO A 78 1.23 -5.89 12.68
C PRO A 78 0.52 -4.84 11.80
N SER A 79 1.13 -4.46 10.67
CA SER A 79 0.56 -3.50 9.72
C SER A 79 -0.76 -4.00 9.13
N ILE A 80 -0.82 -5.28 8.78
CA ILE A 80 -2.03 -5.95 8.30
C ILE A 80 -3.11 -5.96 9.39
N PHE A 81 -2.76 -6.33 10.63
CA PHE A 81 -3.69 -6.35 11.77
C PHE A 81 -4.28 -4.98 12.08
N LYS A 82 -3.48 -3.92 12.00
CA LYS A 82 -3.92 -2.54 12.29
C LYS A 82 -4.98 -2.08 11.29
N VAL A 83 -4.80 -2.41 10.01
CA VAL A 83 -5.80 -2.09 8.98
C VAL A 83 -7.07 -2.92 9.17
N ALA A 84 -6.93 -4.21 9.48
CA ALA A 84 -8.06 -5.12 9.70
C ALA A 84 -8.94 -4.73 10.91
N THR A 85 -8.39 -4.02 11.90
CA THR A 85 -9.06 -3.69 13.17
C THR A 85 -9.56 -2.24 13.29
N ARG A 86 -9.19 -1.34 12.37
CA ARG A 86 -9.60 0.10 12.34
C ARG A 86 -11.12 0.36 12.23
N GLY A 87 -11.97 -0.67 12.25
CA GLY A 87 -13.44 -0.59 12.15
C GLY A 87 -14.23 -1.12 13.35
N GLN A 88 -13.60 -1.46 14.48
CA GLN A 88 -14.27 -1.83 15.74
C GLN A 88 -14.38 -0.65 16.71
#